data_AF-A0A3M0JIP9-F1
#
_entry.id   AF-A0A3M0JIP9-F1
#
_cell.length_a   1.000
_cell.length_b   1.000
_cell.length_c   1.000
_cell.angle_alpha   90.00
_cell.angle_beta   90.00
_cell.angle_gamma   90.00
#
_symmetry.space_group_name_H-M   'P 1'
#
loop_
_entity.id
_entity.type
_entity.pdbx_description
1 polymer ?
#
loop_
_entity_poly.entity_id
_entity_poly.type
_entity_poly.pdbx_seq_one_letter_code
_entity_poly.pdbx_strand_id
1 'polypeptide(L)'
;MHTSLWGHMESTQEILRELTEKLDKTLFIIYVQFWLSKKVSQDWKLANVIPIYKKGWKDNRRNYWPVSLTLVTGKVMKQNLSAIMWHIQDNQGIRPSQHKFMKGRSCLTDLISVYDSDPPNG
;
A
#
# COMPACT_ATOMS: atom_id res chain seq x y z
N MET A 1 -32.68 17.63 -30.74
CA MET A 1 -32.15 16.25 -30.58
C MET A 1 -30.93 16.30 -29.66
N HIS A 2 -31.13 16.24 -28.34
CA HIS A 2 -30.05 16.28 -27.33
C HIS A 2 -30.41 15.40 -26.12
N THR A 3 -31.02 14.24 -26.38
CA THR A 3 -31.51 13.30 -25.35
C THR A 3 -30.75 11.97 -25.35
N SER A 4 -29.97 11.66 -26.38
CA SER A 4 -29.25 10.38 -26.50
C SER A 4 -27.92 10.32 -25.74
N LEU A 5 -27.22 11.45 -25.59
CA LEU A 5 -25.94 11.54 -24.85
C LEU A 5 -26.12 11.45 -23.33
N TRP A 6 -27.22 11.99 -22.81
CA TRP A 6 -27.53 11.98 -21.38
C TRP A 6 -27.87 10.57 -20.88
N GLY A 7 -28.70 9.82 -21.61
CA GLY A 7 -29.04 8.44 -21.25
C GLY A 7 -27.85 7.48 -21.29
N HIS A 8 -26.87 7.70 -22.18
CA HIS A 8 -25.63 6.91 -22.21
C HIS A 8 -24.72 7.22 -21.01
N MET A 9 -24.68 8.48 -20.55
CA MET A 9 -23.87 8.88 -19.40
C MET A 9 -24.48 8.39 -18.07
N GLU A 10 -25.81 8.42 -17.96
CA GLU A 10 -26.54 7.88 -16.81
C GLU A 10 -26.46 6.34 -16.73
N SER A 11 -26.58 5.66 -17.88
CA SER A 11 -26.37 4.20 -17.97
C SER A 11 -24.93 3.79 -17.65
N THR A 12 -23.93 4.54 -18.10
CA THR A 12 -22.52 4.26 -17.75
C THR A 12 -22.23 4.51 -16.28
N GLN A 13 -22.84 5.52 -15.65
CA GLN A 13 -22.73 5.75 -14.21
C GLN A 13 -23.37 4.63 -13.38
N GLU A 14 -24.54 4.12 -13.80
CA GLU A 14 -25.20 3.00 -13.14
C GLU A 14 -24.36 1.72 -13.22
N ILE A 15 -23.85 1.39 -14.41
CA ILE A 15 -22.97 0.24 -14.63
C ILE A 15 -21.71 0.36 -13.77
N LEU A 16 -21.10 1.56 -13.69
CA LEU A 16 -19.93 1.78 -12.84
C LEU A 16 -20.26 1.63 -11.35
N ARG A 17 -21.45 2.06 -10.91
CA ARG A 17 -21.92 1.88 -9.53
C ARG A 17 -22.12 0.41 -9.19
N GLU A 18 -22.85 -0.34 -10.03
CA GLU A 18 -23.05 -1.78 -9.84
C GLU A 18 -21.73 -2.55 -9.84
N LEU A 19 -20.82 -2.22 -10.76
CA LEU A 19 -19.47 -2.79 -10.78
C LEU A 19 -18.70 -2.46 -9.51
N THR A 20 -18.80 -1.23 -9.01
CA THR A 20 -18.13 -0.81 -7.77
C THR A 20 -18.69 -1.55 -6.57
N GLU A 21 -20.01 -1.65 -6.42
CA GLU A 21 -20.64 -2.40 -5.31
C GLU A 21 -20.30 -3.89 -5.34
N LYS A 22 -20.29 -4.48 -6.54
CA LYS A 22 -19.93 -5.89 -6.72
C LYS A 22 -18.45 -6.13 -6.42
N LEU A 23 -17.58 -5.23 -6.88
CA LEU A 23 -16.16 -5.25 -6.55
C LEU A 23 -15.95 -5.10 -5.05
N ASP A 24 -16.62 -4.15 -4.40
CA ASP A 24 -16.47 -3.88 -2.97
C ASP A 24 -16.87 -5.09 -2.11
N LYS A 25 -18.03 -5.71 -2.40
CA LYS A 25 -18.46 -6.95 -1.73
C LYS A 25 -17.45 -8.09 -1.92
N THR A 26 -16.93 -8.24 -3.13
CA THR A 26 -15.94 -9.28 -3.45
C THR A 26 -14.63 -9.04 -2.70
N LEU A 27 -14.15 -7.80 -2.69
CA LEU A 27 -12.94 -7.37 -1.98
C LEU A 27 -13.09 -7.55 -0.46
N PHE A 28 -14.25 -7.24 0.09
CA PHE A 28 -14.55 -7.42 1.51
C PHE A 28 -14.49 -8.90 1.91
N ILE A 29 -15.12 -9.79 1.15
CA ILE A 29 -15.07 -11.24 1.42
C ILE A 29 -13.62 -11.75 1.37
N ILE A 30 -12.85 -11.35 0.36
CA ILE A 30 -11.43 -11.75 0.25
C ILE A 30 -10.62 -11.21 1.43
N TYR A 31 -10.88 -9.97 1.87
CA TYR A 31 -10.21 -9.37 3.02
C TYR A 31 -10.51 -10.14 4.32
N VAL A 32 -11.77 -10.49 4.58
CA VAL A 32 -12.17 -11.26 5.76
C VAL A 32 -11.50 -12.65 5.74
N GLN A 33 -11.51 -13.32 4.59
CA GLN A 33 -10.83 -14.62 4.42
C GLN A 33 -9.31 -14.51 4.64
N PHE A 34 -8.68 -13.45 4.15
CA PHE A 34 -7.26 -13.17 4.39
C PHE A 34 -6.96 -12.98 5.87
N TRP A 35 -7.78 -12.20 6.57
CA TRP A 35 -7.62 -11.94 8.00
C TRP A 35 -7.76 -13.21 8.84
N LEU A 36 -8.76 -14.04 8.55
CA LEU A 36 -9.01 -15.29 9.27
C LEU A 36 -7.94 -16.35 8.98
N SER A 37 -7.57 -16.52 7.72
CA SER A 37 -6.60 -17.54 7.32
C SER A 37 -5.15 -17.17 7.67
N LYS A 38 -4.87 -15.87 7.88
CA LYS A 38 -3.52 -15.29 7.98
C LYS A 38 -2.60 -15.70 6.81
N LYS A 39 -3.19 -16.11 5.68
CA LYS A 39 -2.49 -16.60 4.48
C LYS A 39 -2.76 -15.67 3.31
N VAL A 40 -1.68 -15.27 2.65
CA VAL A 40 -1.73 -14.50 1.40
C VAL A 40 -1.92 -15.47 0.24
N SER A 41 -2.92 -15.25 -0.64
CA SER A 41 -3.06 -16.04 -1.87
C SER A 41 -1.76 -15.98 -2.69
N GLN A 42 -1.41 -17.07 -3.38
CA GLN A 42 -0.21 -17.07 -4.24
C GLN A 42 -0.29 -16.01 -5.33
N ASP A 43 -1.49 -15.74 -5.85
CA ASP A 43 -1.71 -14.72 -6.88
C ASP A 43 -1.39 -13.31 -6.38
N TRP A 44 -1.49 -13.06 -5.07
CA TRP A 44 -1.12 -11.77 -4.47
C TRP A 44 0.38 -11.61 -4.29
N LYS A 45 1.15 -12.71 -4.37
CA LYS A 45 2.60 -12.66 -4.43
C LYS A 45 3.10 -12.33 -5.84
N LEU A 46 2.23 -12.47 -6.86
CA LEU A 46 2.50 -12.06 -8.23
C LEU A 46 2.19 -10.57 -8.37
N ALA A 47 3.23 -9.75 -8.29
CA ALA A 47 3.12 -8.33 -8.57
C ALA A 47 3.19 -8.08 -10.09
N ASN A 48 2.32 -7.21 -10.61
CA ASN A 48 2.54 -6.62 -11.92
C ASN A 48 3.70 -5.61 -11.82
N VAL A 49 4.89 -6.00 -12.23
CA VAL A 49 6.10 -5.17 -12.10
C VAL A 49 6.28 -4.32 -13.36
N ILE A 50 6.22 -3.01 -13.20
CA ILE A 50 6.51 -2.05 -14.26
C ILE A 50 7.92 -1.49 -14.04
N PRO A 51 8.80 -1.55 -15.05
CA PRO A 51 10.13 -0.95 -14.93
C PRO A 51 10.03 0.58 -15.06
N ILE A 52 10.51 1.30 -14.05
CA ILE A 52 10.66 2.77 -14.08
C ILE A 52 12.12 3.11 -14.31
N TYR A 53 12.41 3.85 -15.38
CA TYR A 53 13.76 4.27 -15.69
C TYR A 53 14.31 5.21 -14.61
N LYS A 54 15.53 4.91 -14.11
CA LYS A 54 16.24 5.70 -13.11
C LYS A 54 17.18 6.71 -13.76
N LYS A 55 18.28 6.24 -14.35
CA LYS A 55 19.35 7.04 -15.00
C LYS A 55 20.35 6.10 -15.70
N GLY A 56 21.02 6.54 -16.77
CA GLY A 56 22.07 5.81 -17.49
C GLY A 56 21.67 5.39 -18.91
N TRP A 57 22.31 4.36 -19.47
CA TRP A 57 21.92 3.81 -20.78
C TRP A 57 20.64 2.98 -20.68
N LYS A 58 19.70 3.18 -21.59
CA LYS A 58 18.38 2.52 -21.58
C LYS A 58 18.45 1.01 -21.88
N ASP A 59 19.52 0.54 -22.51
CA ASP A 59 19.67 -0.90 -22.81
C ASP A 59 20.15 -1.72 -21.61
N ASN A 60 20.67 -1.05 -20.57
CA ASN A 60 21.09 -1.73 -19.35
C ASN A 60 19.91 -1.91 -18.39
N ARG A 61 19.50 -3.17 -18.19
CA ARG A 61 18.42 -3.55 -17.26
C ARG A 61 18.62 -3.03 -15.83
N ARG A 62 19.85 -2.80 -15.37
CA ARG A 62 20.15 -2.24 -14.04
C ARG A 62 19.72 -0.78 -13.85
N ASN A 63 19.44 -0.08 -14.94
CA ASN A 63 19.04 1.32 -14.91
C ASN A 63 17.53 1.52 -14.72
N TYR A 64 16.79 0.43 -14.44
CA TYR A 64 15.36 0.45 -14.15
C TYR A 64 15.10 0.00 -12.72
N TRP A 65 14.18 0.68 -12.05
CA TRP A 65 13.59 0.22 -10.81
C TRP A 65 12.36 -0.65 -11.10
N PRO A 66 12.28 -1.87 -10.58
CA PRO A 66 11.03 -2.61 -10.60
C PRO A 66 10.05 -1.95 -9.62
N VAL A 67 8.92 -1.45 -10.12
CA VAL A 67 7.83 -0.96 -9.27
C VAL A 67 6.61 -1.86 -9.45
N SER A 68 6.18 -2.47 -8.35
CA SER A 68 4.97 -3.28 -8.28
C SER A 68 3.74 -2.38 -8.37
N LEU A 69 2.98 -2.47 -9.47
CA LEU A 69 1.66 -1.89 -9.54
C LEU A 69 0.76 -2.60 -8.54
N THR A 70 0.29 -1.86 -7.54
CA THR A 70 -0.58 -2.41 -6.50
C THR A 70 -2.01 -2.48 -7.03
N LEU A 71 -2.63 -3.66 -6.96
CA LEU A 71 -4.07 -3.82 -7.24
C LEU A 71 -4.91 -2.92 -6.32
N VAL A 72 -6.13 -2.55 -6.72
CA VAL A 72 -7.07 -1.75 -5.91
C VAL A 72 -7.21 -2.33 -4.50
N THR A 73 -7.28 -3.65 -4.39
CA THR A 73 -7.29 -4.41 -3.13
C THR A 73 -6.09 -4.10 -2.24
N GLY A 74 -4.87 -4.09 -2.80
CA GLY A 74 -3.65 -3.80 -2.06
C GLY A 74 -3.56 -2.34 -1.60
N LYS A 75 -4.15 -1.41 -2.36
CA LYS A 75 -4.27 0.00 -1.95
C LYS A 75 -5.21 0.15 -0.74
N VAL A 76 -6.38 -0.49 -0.77
CA VAL A 76 -7.34 -0.50 0.36
C VAL A 76 -6.72 -1.17 1.59
N MET A 77 -6.04 -2.31 1.42
CA MET A 77 -5.34 -2.98 2.50
C MET A 77 -4.24 -2.11 3.12
N LYS A 78 -3.46 -1.38 2.31
CA LYS A 78 -2.44 -0.46 2.83
C LYS A 78 -3.04 0.64 3.70
N GLN A 79 -4.21 1.16 3.34
CA GLN A 79 -4.93 2.15 4.16
C GLN A 79 -5.41 1.54 5.48
N ASN A 80 -6.01 0.35 5.45
CA ASN A 80 -6.42 -0.35 6.68
C ASN A 80 -5.22 -0.69 7.58
N LEU A 81 -4.10 -1.13 7.00
CA LEU A 81 -2.85 -1.38 7.75
C LEU A 81 -2.31 -0.10 8.40
N SER A 82 -2.43 1.06 7.74
CA SER A 82 -2.03 2.32 8.37
C SER A 82 -2.90 2.67 9.58
N ALA A 83 -4.20 2.41 9.53
CA ALA A 83 -5.10 2.61 10.66
C ALA A 83 -4.76 1.68 11.82
N ILE A 84 -4.45 0.41 11.55
CA ILE A 84 -3.99 -0.54 12.56
C ILE A 84 -2.65 -0.07 13.17
N MET A 85 -1.72 0.40 12.34
CA MET A 85 -0.41 0.87 12.80
C MET A 85 -0.54 2.07 13.74
N TRP A 86 -1.52 2.96 13.51
CA TRP A 86 -1.88 4.03 14.46
C TRP A 86 -2.31 3.46 15.81
N HIS A 87 -3.22 2.49 15.82
CA HIS A 87 -3.67 1.86 17.06
C HIS A 87 -2.54 1.14 17.82
N ILE A 88 -1.62 0.48 17.12
CA ILE A 88 -0.47 -0.18 17.77
C ILE A 88 0.49 0.86 18.36
N GLN A 89 0.69 1.99 17.68
CA GLN A 89 1.55 3.07 18.16
C GLN A 89 1.00 3.70 19.46
N ASP A 90 -0.29 3.98 19.52
CA ASP A 90 -0.94 4.53 20.73
C ASP A 90 -0.87 3.56 21.91
N ASN A 91 -0.94 2.25 21.65
CA ASN A 91 -0.83 1.21 22.66
C ASN A 91 0.62 0.81 23.01
N GLN A 92 1.62 1.62 22.64
CA GLN A 92 3.06 1.38 22.86
C GLN A 92 3.57 0.03 22.32
N GLY A 93 2.89 -0.54 21.32
CA GLY A 93 3.28 -1.82 20.71
C GLY A 93 4.47 -1.71 19.74
N ILE A 94 4.98 -0.50 19.50
CA ILE A 94 6.12 -0.23 18.64
C ILE A 94 7.36 0.02 19.49
N ARG A 95 8.46 -0.66 19.15
CA ARG A 95 9.74 -0.53 19.86
C ARG A 95 10.28 0.90 19.73
N PRO A 96 10.80 1.53 20.80
CA PRO A 96 11.29 2.91 20.75
C PRO A 96 12.39 3.18 19.73
N SER A 97 13.18 2.17 19.36
CA SER A 97 14.23 2.27 18.33
C SER A 97 13.72 2.11 16.89
N GLN A 98 12.43 1.80 16.69
CA GLN A 98 11.88 1.63 15.34
C GLN A 98 11.66 2.99 14.69
N HIS A 99 12.48 3.33 13.71
CA HIS A 99 12.41 4.64 13.05
C HIS A 99 11.77 4.63 11.68
N LYS A 100 11.97 3.54 10.94
CA LYS A 100 11.38 3.36 9.61
C LYS A 100 9.85 3.32 9.69
N PHE A 101 9.20 4.03 8.77
CA PHE A 101 7.75 4.07 8.58
C PHE A 101 6.96 4.64 9.77
N MET A 102 7.61 5.33 10.70
CA MET A 102 6.96 5.99 11.83
C MET A 102 6.75 7.48 11.54
N LYS A 103 5.59 8.03 11.91
CA LYS A 103 5.35 9.48 11.80
C LYS A 103 6.22 10.24 12.79
N GLY A 104 6.77 11.37 12.36
CA GLY A 104 7.62 12.23 13.20
C GLY A 104 9.05 11.69 13.39
N ARG A 105 9.39 10.57 12.74
CA ARG A 105 10.72 9.95 12.80
C ARG A 105 11.38 10.03 11.42
N SER A 106 12.66 10.39 11.39
CA SER A 106 13.42 10.67 10.17
C SER A 106 14.78 9.99 10.23
N CYS A 107 15.46 9.80 9.09
CA CYS A 107 16.81 9.22 9.09
C CYS A 107 17.79 10.00 9.99
N LEU A 108 17.60 11.31 10.14
CA LEU A 108 18.40 12.13 11.04
C LEU A 108 18.14 11.79 12.50
N THR A 109 16.87 11.68 12.91
CA THR A 109 16.54 11.33 14.28
C THR A 109 16.87 9.87 14.61
N ASP A 110 16.94 8.99 13.61
CA ASP A 110 17.45 7.61 13.74
C ASP A 110 18.95 7.65 14.06
N LEU A 111 19.70 8.43 13.28
CA LEU A 111 21.14 8.59 13.45
C LEU A 111 21.48 9.16 14.84
N ILE A 112 20.78 10.21 15.27
CA ILE A 112 20.94 10.82 16.60
C ILE A 112 20.72 9.76 17.70
N SER A 113 19.67 8.95 17.58
CA SER A 113 19.37 7.91 18.59
C SER A 113 20.48 6.86 18.73
N VAL A 114 21.24 6.59 17.65
CA VAL A 114 22.38 5.67 17.70
C VAL A 114 23.57 6.28 18.45
N TYR A 115 23.80 7.59 18.33
CA TYR A 115 24.90 8.27 19.01
C TYR A 115 24.60 8.62 20.47
N ASP A 116 23.34 8.91 20.79
CA ASP A 116 22.89 9.21 22.17
C ASP A 116 22.72 7.95 23.03
N SER A 117 22.76 6.77 22.42
CA SER A 117 22.84 5.50 23.14
C SER A 117 24.25 5.37 23.72
N ASP A 118 24.41 5.58 25.03
CA ASP A 118 25.70 5.52 25.74
C ASP A 118 26.61 4.40 25.18
N PRO A 119 27.90 4.68 24.88
CA PRO A 119 28.81 3.61 24.47
C PRO A 119 28.87 2.55 25.58
N PRO A 120 28.98 1.26 25.24
CA PRO A 120 29.13 0.21 26.24
C PRO A 120 30.34 0.57 27.11
N ASN A 121 30.04 0.80 28.39
CA ASN A 121 30.96 1.20 29.44
C ASN A 121 32.36 0.63 29.22
N GLY A 122 33.35 1.54 29.09
CA GLY A 122 34.76 1.20 29.30
C GLY A 122 35.08 1.03 30.77
#